data_AF-A0A1G0SWN1-F1
#
_entry.id   AF-A0A1G0SWN1-F1
#
_cell.length_a   1.000
_cell.length_b   1.000
_cell.length_c   1.000
_cell.angle_alpha   90.00
_cell.angle_beta   90.00
_cell.angle_gamma   90.00
#
_symmetry.space_group_name_H-M   'P 1'
#
loop_
_entity.id
_entity.type
_entity.pdbx_description
1 polymer ?
#
loop_
_entity_poly.entity_id
_entity_poly.type
_entity_poly.pdbx_seq_one_letter_code
_entity_poly.pdbx_strand_id
1 'polypeptide(L)'
;MDPRIRKSILRFGGCMLMALGILHLAVTPFISQLIADNVTEAVAVRLTPPMLLNHVAVGILLLPLGFMTFYAAPSAVAGEKWAVIITRVLAVTIAALPVVLFMLMGTRYFGAIPFIVATAIVCIAALALLAAAFGPKNPPAA
;
A
#
# COMPACT_ATOMS: atom_id res chain seq x y z
N MET A 1 -4.32 23.10 -2.82
CA MET A 1 -3.86 22.22 -3.91
C MET A 1 -4.78 22.32 -5.11
N ASP A 2 -4.19 22.41 -6.30
CA ASP A 2 -4.89 22.41 -7.60
C ASP A 2 -5.66 21.09 -7.83
N PRO A 3 -6.90 21.13 -8.36
CA PRO A 3 -7.72 19.93 -8.64
C PRO A 3 -7.04 18.89 -9.55
N ARG A 4 -6.28 19.32 -10.56
CA ARG A 4 -5.54 18.44 -11.48
C ARG A 4 -4.40 17.76 -10.75
N ILE A 5 -3.64 18.50 -9.94
CA ILE A 5 -2.57 17.94 -9.09
C ILE A 5 -3.15 16.91 -8.13
N ARG A 6 -4.23 17.25 -7.42
CA ARG A 6 -4.91 16.34 -6.48
C ARG A 6 -5.34 15.03 -7.17
N LYS A 7 -5.98 15.14 -8.34
CA LYS A 7 -6.40 13.98 -9.13
C LYS A 7 -5.21 13.10 -9.52
N SER A 8 -4.13 13.72 -10.01
CA SER A 8 -2.91 13.00 -10.41
C SER A 8 -2.26 12.28 -9.24
N ILE A 9 -2.18 12.92 -8.06
CA ILE A 9 -1.63 12.28 -6.85
C ILE A 9 -2.49 11.07 -6.42
N LEU A 10 -3.82 11.21 -6.39
CA LEU A 10 -4.71 10.09 -6.04
C LEU A 10 -4.58 8.91 -7.03
N ARG A 11 -4.52 9.20 -8.34
CA ARG A 11 -4.31 8.17 -9.36
C ARG A 11 -2.95 7.52 -9.24
N PHE A 12 -1.90 8.32 -9.04
CA PHE A 12 -0.55 7.82 -8.81
C PHE A 12 -0.48 6.91 -7.58
N GLY A 13 -1.08 7.33 -6.47
CA GLY A 13 -1.18 6.52 -5.25
C GLY A 13 -1.94 5.21 -5.49
N GLY A 14 -3.07 5.25 -6.21
CA GLY A 14 -3.79 4.05 -6.63
C GLY A 14 -2.92 3.10 -7.47
N CYS A 15 -2.17 3.62 -8.44
CA CYS A 15 -1.21 2.84 -9.24
C CYS A 15 -0.08 2.24 -8.40
N MET A 16 0.48 2.98 -7.45
CA MET A 16 1.50 2.48 -6.53
C MET A 16 0.97 1.31 -5.69
N LEU A 17 -0.27 1.39 -5.19
CA LEU A 17 -0.89 0.30 -4.43
C LEU A 17 -1.13 -0.94 -5.27
N MET A 18 -1.57 -0.78 -6.53
CA MET A 18 -1.72 -1.91 -7.44
C MET A 18 -0.36 -2.55 -7.75
N ALA A 19 0.66 -1.73 -8.04
CA ALA A 19 2.02 -2.21 -8.27
C ALA A 19 2.58 -2.95 -7.04
N LEU A 20 2.32 -2.45 -5.83
CA LEU A 20 2.70 -3.11 -4.58
C LEU A 20 1.97 -4.46 -4.40
N GLY A 21 0.68 -4.53 -4.73
CA GLY A 21 -0.08 -5.78 -4.71
C GLY A 21 0.51 -6.83 -5.66
N ILE A 22 0.86 -6.43 -6.89
CA ILE A 22 1.56 -7.28 -7.86
C ILE A 22 2.91 -7.73 -7.30
N LEU A 23 3.69 -6.80 -6.74
CA LEU A 23 5.00 -7.10 -6.14
C LEU A 23 4.88 -8.10 -4.99
N HIS A 24 3.87 -7.97 -4.12
CA HIS A 24 3.59 -8.94 -3.07
C HIS A 24 3.36 -10.34 -3.66
N LEU A 25 2.45 -10.44 -4.63
CA LEU A 25 2.16 -11.74 -5.25
C LEU A 25 3.41 -12.34 -5.92
N ALA A 26 4.20 -11.52 -6.62
CA ALA A 26 5.41 -11.96 -7.32
C ALA A 26 6.54 -12.40 -6.36
N VAL A 27 6.66 -11.79 -5.18
CA VAL A 27 7.71 -12.09 -4.19
C VAL A 27 7.36 -13.29 -3.30
N THR A 28 6.09 -13.71 -3.25
CA THR A 28 5.61 -14.89 -2.51
C THR A 28 6.49 -16.15 -2.65
N PRO A 29 6.82 -16.65 -3.87
CA PRO A 29 7.66 -17.84 -4.01
C PRO A 29 9.08 -17.63 -3.45
N PHE A 30 9.64 -16.42 -3.58
CA PHE A 30 10.96 -16.09 -3.05
C PHE A 30 10.98 -16.14 -1.52
N ILE A 31 9.93 -15.64 -0.84
CA ILE A 31 9.83 -15.74 0.62
C ILE A 31 9.69 -17.20 1.06
N SER A 32 8.90 -18.00 0.34
CA SER A 32 8.76 -19.42 0.65
C SER A 32 10.09 -20.18 0.55
N GLN A 33 10.89 -19.90 -0.49
CA GLN A 33 12.23 -20.47 -0.64
C GLN A 33 13.17 -19.98 0.46
N LEU A 34 13.15 -18.68 0.77
CA LEU A 34 13.98 -18.12 1.83
C LEU A 34 13.69 -18.77 3.19
N ILE A 35 12.44 -19.07 3.52
CA ILE A 35 12.12 -19.82 4.75
C ILE A 35 12.71 -21.23 4.66
N ALA A 36 12.47 -21.95 3.57
CA ALA A 36 12.98 -23.32 3.40
C ALA A 36 14.51 -23.40 3.54
N ASP A 37 15.24 -22.40 3.05
CA ASP A 37 16.71 -22.37 3.07
C ASP A 37 17.31 -21.99 4.44
N ASN A 38 16.51 -21.38 5.34
CA ASN A 38 17.02 -20.78 6.58
C ASN A 38 16.47 -21.42 7.87
N VAL A 39 15.56 -22.38 7.78
CA VAL A 39 15.04 -23.10 8.95
C VAL A 39 15.00 -24.60 8.72
N THR A 40 14.90 -25.38 9.80
CA THR A 40 14.64 -26.83 9.70
C THR A 40 13.31 -27.10 9.00
N GLU A 41 13.21 -28.21 8.29
CA GLU A 41 11.99 -28.64 7.58
C GLU A 41 10.73 -28.64 8.48
N ALA A 42 10.85 -29.16 9.71
CA ALA A 42 9.75 -29.19 10.67
C ALA A 42 9.21 -27.79 11.04
N VAL A 43 10.08 -26.78 11.03
CA VAL A 43 9.70 -25.38 11.28
C VAL A 43 9.14 -24.74 10.01
N ALA A 44 9.73 -25.01 8.84
CA ALA A 44 9.24 -24.50 7.55
C ALA A 44 7.79 -24.96 7.29
N VAL A 45 7.48 -26.23 7.53
CA VAL A 45 6.12 -26.80 7.35
C VAL A 45 5.07 -26.07 8.21
N ARG A 46 5.46 -25.55 9.37
CA ARG A 46 4.57 -24.81 10.27
C ARG A 46 4.46 -23.32 9.94
N LEU A 47 5.55 -22.69 9.52
CA LEU A 47 5.61 -21.24 9.27
C LEU A 47 5.12 -20.83 7.87
N THR A 48 5.38 -21.66 6.86
CA THR A 48 5.12 -21.31 5.47
C THR A 48 3.62 -21.12 5.17
N PRO A 49 2.69 -22.01 5.58
CA PRO A 49 1.28 -21.83 5.26
C PRO A 49 0.64 -20.51 5.75
N PRO A 50 0.77 -20.11 7.03
CA PRO A 50 0.19 -18.83 7.49
C PRO A 50 0.88 -17.61 6.87
N MET A 51 2.18 -17.69 6.60
CA MET A 51 2.93 -16.63 5.89
C MET A 51 2.41 -16.45 4.46
N LEU A 52 2.24 -17.55 3.72
CA LEU A 52 1.70 -17.54 2.35
C LEU A 52 0.28 -16.99 2.32
N LEU A 53 -0.58 -17.45 3.23
CA LEU A 53 -1.95 -16.96 3.34
C LEU A 53 -1.98 -15.44 3.52
N ASN A 54 -1.19 -14.92 4.47
CA ASN A 54 -1.12 -13.48 4.69
C ASN A 54 -0.58 -12.73 3.47
N HIS A 55 0.52 -13.20 2.86
CA HIS A 55 1.15 -12.49 1.76
C HIS A 55 0.27 -12.45 0.50
N VAL A 56 -0.39 -13.57 0.18
CA VAL A 56 -1.34 -13.66 -0.94
C VAL A 56 -2.60 -12.85 -0.64
N ALA A 57 -3.18 -12.95 0.55
CA ALA A 57 -4.39 -12.20 0.90
C ALA A 57 -4.14 -10.68 0.85
N VAL A 58 -3.03 -10.21 1.42
CA VAL A 58 -2.64 -8.80 1.36
C VAL A 58 -2.39 -8.36 -0.09
N GLY A 59 -1.66 -9.17 -0.88
CA GLY A 59 -1.42 -8.88 -2.29
C GLY A 59 -2.71 -8.74 -3.10
N ILE A 60 -3.64 -9.67 -2.92
CA ILE A 60 -4.97 -9.64 -3.57
C ILE A 60 -5.78 -8.42 -3.12
N LEU A 61 -5.78 -8.08 -1.83
CA LEU A 61 -6.56 -6.96 -1.29
C LEU A 61 -5.98 -5.59 -1.66
N LEU A 62 -4.67 -5.47 -1.89
CA LEU A 62 -4.06 -4.22 -2.34
C LEU A 62 -4.52 -3.79 -3.75
N LEU A 63 -4.81 -4.75 -4.63
CA LEU A 63 -5.29 -4.47 -5.99
C LEU A 63 -6.63 -3.71 -6.02
N PRO A 64 -7.72 -4.19 -5.39
CA PRO A 64 -8.98 -3.46 -5.34
C PRO A 64 -8.87 -2.16 -4.54
N LEU A 65 -8.04 -2.08 -3.49
CA LEU A 65 -7.79 -0.83 -2.77
C LEU A 65 -7.14 0.23 -3.68
N GLY A 66 -6.13 -0.17 -4.45
CA GLY A 66 -5.48 0.68 -5.45
C GLY A 66 -6.44 1.11 -6.56
N PHE A 67 -7.23 0.16 -7.09
CA PHE A 67 -8.24 0.44 -8.10
C PHE A 67 -9.32 1.40 -7.60
N MET A 68 -9.87 1.17 -6.41
CA MET A 68 -10.87 2.06 -5.80
C MET A 68 -10.31 3.47 -5.59
N THR A 69 -9.06 3.59 -5.16
CA THR A 69 -8.37 4.89 -5.03
C THR A 69 -8.26 5.60 -6.38
N PHE A 70 -7.84 4.87 -7.42
CA PHE A 70 -7.70 5.39 -8.77
C PHE A 70 -9.05 5.83 -9.36
N TYR A 71 -10.08 4.99 -9.20
CA TYR A 71 -11.42 5.19 -9.72
C TYR A 71 -12.14 6.33 -9.01
N ALA A 72 -12.02 6.44 -7.68
CA ALA A 72 -12.63 7.50 -6.89
C ALA A 72 -11.95 8.87 -7.07
N ALA A 73 -10.75 8.94 -7.64
CA ALA A 73 -9.99 10.18 -7.78
C ALA A 73 -10.75 11.36 -8.43
N PRO A 74 -11.39 11.23 -9.61
CA PRO A 74 -12.17 12.33 -10.20
C PRO A 74 -13.35 12.77 -9.31
N SER A 75 -14.14 11.83 -8.79
CA SER A 75 -15.28 12.12 -7.92
C SER A 75 -14.87 12.74 -6.57
N ALA A 76 -13.73 12.33 -6.01
CA ALA A 76 -13.18 12.92 -4.78
C ALA A 76 -12.69 14.37 -5.00
N VAL A 77 -12.25 14.69 -6.21
CA VAL A 77 -11.89 16.05 -6.61
C VAL A 77 -13.13 16.91 -6.87
N ALA A 78 -14.17 16.34 -7.49
CA ALA A 78 -15.48 16.97 -7.63
C ALA A 78 -16.20 17.18 -6.28
N GLY A 79 -15.74 16.53 -5.21
CA GLY A 79 -16.26 16.70 -3.87
C GLY A 79 -17.43 15.80 -3.52
N GLU A 80 -17.67 14.75 -4.32
CA GLU A 80 -18.70 13.76 -4.04
C GLU A 80 -18.42 13.05 -2.71
N LYS A 81 -19.43 13.02 -1.82
CA LYS A 81 -19.27 12.58 -0.43
C LYS A 81 -18.71 11.15 -0.33
N TRP A 82 -19.23 10.22 -1.13
CA TRP A 82 -18.80 8.83 -1.12
C TRP A 82 -17.31 8.69 -1.49
N ALA A 83 -16.87 9.39 -2.53
CA ALA A 83 -15.49 9.32 -3.03
C ALA A 83 -14.51 9.98 -2.05
N VAL A 84 -14.91 11.08 -1.41
CA VAL A 84 -14.11 11.71 -0.33
C VAL A 84 -13.97 10.78 0.87
N ILE A 85 -15.04 10.10 1.28
CA ILE A 85 -14.99 9.13 2.38
C ILE A 85 -14.06 7.96 2.02
N ILE A 86 -14.24 7.34 0.86
CA ILE A 86 -13.40 6.22 0.40
C ILE A 86 -11.93 6.64 0.37
N THR A 87 -11.59 7.75 -0.30
CA THR A 87 -10.19 8.19 -0.42
C THR A 87 -9.55 8.49 0.93
N ARG A 88 -10.29 9.05 1.90
CA ARG A 88 -9.78 9.33 3.25
C ARG A 88 -9.58 8.06 4.07
N VAL A 89 -10.55 7.15 4.06
CA VAL A 89 -10.43 5.87 4.75
C VAL A 89 -9.24 5.09 4.19
N LEU A 90 -9.12 5.01 2.86
CA LEU A 90 -7.98 4.36 2.21
C LEU A 90 -6.65 5.03 2.55
N ALA A 91 -6.57 6.37 2.54
CA ALA A 91 -5.36 7.08 2.91
C ALA A 91 -4.91 6.77 4.35
N VAL A 92 -5.84 6.73 5.30
CA VAL A 92 -5.54 6.38 6.71
C VAL A 92 -5.12 4.92 6.83
N THR A 93 -5.84 3.99 6.20
CA THR A 93 -5.49 2.56 6.20
C THR A 93 -4.08 2.33 5.66
N ILE A 94 -3.74 2.94 4.52
CA ILE A 94 -2.41 2.80 3.93
C ILE A 94 -1.33 3.48 4.79
N ALA A 95 -1.63 4.61 5.42
CA ALA A 95 -0.71 5.28 6.33
C ALA A 95 -0.47 4.53 7.65
N ALA A 96 -1.41 3.69 8.07
CA ALA A 96 -1.22 2.82 9.22
C ALA A 96 -0.17 1.73 8.94
N LEU A 97 -0.06 1.24 7.70
CA LEU A 97 0.89 0.18 7.33
C LEU A 97 2.36 0.50 7.70
N PRO A 98 2.97 1.62 7.26
CA PRO A 98 4.36 1.91 7.62
C PRO A 98 4.53 2.11 9.12
N VAL A 99 3.58 2.74 9.80
CA VAL A 99 3.62 2.93 11.26
C VAL A 99 3.63 1.59 11.98
N VAL A 100 2.69 0.70 11.64
CA VAL A 100 2.57 -0.63 12.25
C VAL A 100 3.79 -1.50 11.90
N LEU A 101 4.30 -1.42 10.66
CA LEU A 101 5.52 -2.12 10.26
C LEU A 101 6.71 -1.67 11.10
N PHE A 102 6.94 -0.36 11.26
CA PHE A 102 8.03 0.15 12.10
C PHE A 102 7.86 -0.19 13.58
N MET A 103 6.62 -0.22 14.09
CA MET A 103 6.36 -0.56 15.50
C MET A 103 6.52 -2.05 15.80
N LEU A 104 6.10 -2.93 14.88
CA LEU A 104 6.07 -4.38 15.11
C LEU A 104 7.30 -5.10 14.54
N MET A 105 7.91 -4.59 13.48
CA MET A 105 9.13 -5.16 12.91
C MET A 105 10.37 -4.41 13.40
N GLY A 106 11.31 -5.15 13.98
CA GLY A 106 12.63 -4.61 14.31
C GLY A 106 13.42 -4.20 13.06
N THR A 107 14.33 -3.24 13.20
CA THR A 107 15.15 -2.70 12.08
C THR A 107 15.98 -3.76 11.35
N ARG A 108 16.26 -4.90 12.00
CA ARG A 108 16.99 -6.05 11.42
C ARG A 108 16.37 -6.64 10.14
N TYR A 109 15.06 -6.46 9.93
CA TYR A 109 14.37 -7.03 8.77
C TYR A 109 14.53 -6.18 7.49
N PHE A 110 15.09 -4.97 7.60
CA PHE A 110 15.37 -4.08 6.46
C PHE A 110 16.64 -4.43 5.69
N GLY A 111 17.29 -5.56 5.96
CA GLY A 111 18.45 -6.02 5.18
C GLY A 111 18.11 -6.56 3.78
N ALA A 112 16.85 -6.93 3.53
CA ALA A 112 16.43 -7.51 2.25
C ALA A 112 15.93 -6.43 1.27
N ILE A 113 16.49 -6.39 0.06
CA ILE A 113 16.14 -5.41 -0.99
C ILE A 113 14.62 -5.35 -1.26
N PRO A 114 13.89 -6.47 -1.41
CA PRO A 114 12.44 -6.41 -1.66
C PRO A 114 11.67 -5.72 -0.53
N PHE A 115 12.13 -5.88 0.71
CA PHE A 115 11.50 -5.27 1.88
C PHE A 115 11.73 -3.74 1.92
N ILE A 116 12.95 -3.29 1.57
CA ILE A 116 13.25 -1.86 1.43
C ILE A 116 12.38 -1.23 0.34
N VAL A 117 12.31 -1.86 -0.84
CA VAL A 117 11.51 -1.38 -1.97
C VAL A 117 10.03 -1.31 -1.62
N ALA A 118 9.48 -2.37 -1.03
CA ALA A 118 8.07 -2.40 -0.60
C ALA A 118 7.78 -1.31 0.45
N THR A 119 8.65 -1.14 1.45
CA THR A 119 8.50 -0.10 2.47
C THR A 119 8.55 1.29 1.84
N ALA A 120 9.50 1.56 0.94
CA ALA A 120 9.61 2.85 0.26
C ALA A 120 8.34 3.15 -0.55
N ILE A 121 7.84 2.19 -1.33
CA ILE A 121 6.59 2.33 -2.10
C ILE A 121 5.41 2.65 -1.15
N VAL A 122 5.27 1.90 -0.05
CA VAL A 122 4.20 2.11 0.94
C VAL A 122 4.29 3.50 1.57
N CYS A 123 5.48 3.93 2.00
CA CYS A 123 5.69 5.24 2.60
C CYS A 123 5.37 6.38 1.62
N ILE A 124 5.85 6.28 0.38
CA ILE A 124 5.58 7.29 -0.67
C ILE A 124 4.07 7.34 -0.96
N ALA A 125 3.43 6.18 -1.13
CA ALA A 125 1.99 6.10 -1.36
C ALA A 125 1.19 6.66 -0.18
N ALA A 126 1.55 6.33 1.06
CA ALA A 126 0.90 6.83 2.27
C ALA A 126 0.95 8.36 2.36
N LEU A 127 2.14 8.95 2.19
CA LEU A 127 2.33 10.39 2.23
C LEU A 127 1.55 11.09 1.10
N ALA A 128 1.64 10.55 -0.12
CA ALA A 128 0.91 11.06 -1.28
C ALA A 128 -0.60 11.05 -1.05
N LEU A 129 -1.14 9.94 -0.56
CA LEU A 129 -2.58 9.78 -0.32
C LEU A 129 -3.07 10.66 0.83
N LEU A 130 -2.32 10.77 1.93
CA LEU A 130 -2.65 11.68 3.03
C LEU A 130 -2.68 13.13 2.55
N ALA A 131 -1.64 13.57 1.85
CA ALA A 131 -1.57 14.91 1.28
C ALA A 131 -2.75 15.17 0.33
N ALA A 132 -3.13 14.19 -0.50
CA ALA A 132 -4.21 14.36 -1.44
C ALA A 132 -5.63 14.29 -0.82
N ALA A 133 -5.81 13.49 0.23
CA ALA A 133 -7.09 13.28 0.89
C ALA A 133 -7.42 14.37 1.92
N PHE A 134 -6.41 14.93 2.59
CA PHE A 134 -6.56 15.90 3.67
C PHE A 134 -5.93 17.26 3.41
N GLY A 135 -5.16 17.42 2.33
CA GLY A 135 -4.51 18.68 2.00
C GLY A 135 -5.49 19.82 1.69
N PRO A 136 -5.06 21.08 1.86
CA PRO A 136 -5.89 22.26 1.66
C PRO A 136 -6.40 22.32 0.22
N LYS A 137 -7.68 22.68 0.04
CA LYS A 137 -8.27 22.95 -1.28
C LYS A 137 -7.87 24.36 -1.69
N ASN A 138 -7.25 24.55 -2.86
CA ASN A 138 -7.17 25.91 -3.40
C ASN A 138 -8.53 26.24 -3.99
N PRO A 139 -9.09 27.44 -3.75
CA PRO A 139 -10.23 27.89 -4.50
C PRO A 139 -9.85 27.93 -6.00
N PRO A 140 -10.80 27.66 -6.91
CA PRO A 140 -10.55 27.84 -8.34
C PRO A 140 -10.07 29.27 -8.58
N ALA A 141 -9.05 29.44 -9.43
CA ALA A 141 -8.69 30.77 -9.91
C ALA A 141 -9.94 31.37 -10.58
N ALA A 142 -10.36 32.54 -10.08
CA ALA A 142 -11.52 33.28 -10.56
C ALA A 142 -11.30 33.77 -12.00
#